data_AF-A0A7S2DZI5-F1
#
_entry.id   AF-A0A7S2DZI5-F1
#
_cell.length_a   1.000
_cell.length_b   1.000
_cell.length_c   1.000
_cell.angle_alpha   90.00
_cell.angle_beta   90.00
_cell.angle_gamma   90.00
#
_symmetry.space_group_name_H-M   'P 1'
#
loop_
_entity.id
_entity.type
_entity.pdbx_description
1 polymer ?
#
loop_
_entity_poly.entity_id
_entity_poly.type
_entity_poly.pdbx_seq_one_letter_code
_entity_poly.pdbx_strand_id
1 'polypeptide(L)'
;MTASCRDSNTCAAILESMDAELDPLEQSLKDSAAVLNGSEQERKALDAAYASQGKIARQLTDLEEQMVPANYETPVPSDYDDLPQLKGRATVQFILQKPDKAPFDVEGTNYAEAKMTMVIDGFASPVTGGNFVDLVNKGFYTNMKIQRSDGFVVQTGEPDGDAIGYVGKPSKSIGAGKNGERLIPCEITVRGDKGPIYETTIEDEGRGGEATVLPFSSYGAMGWARDEYDPNSGSSQFFWLLFDSDLTPAGKNVLDG
;
A
#
# COMPACT_ATOMS: atom_id res chain seq x y z
N MET A 1 24.84 -1.69 16.63
CA MET A 1 25.11 -2.03 15.22
C MET A 1 25.29 -0.72 14.48
N THR A 2 26.49 -0.42 13.99
CA THR A 2 26.70 0.70 13.07
C THR A 2 26.07 0.29 11.75
N ALA A 3 24.86 0.77 11.45
CA ALA A 3 24.25 0.56 10.15
C ALA A 3 25.04 1.42 9.14
N SER A 4 26.17 0.90 8.68
CA SER A 4 26.83 1.40 7.47
C SER A 4 26.01 0.93 6.29
N CYS A 5 25.82 1.81 5.31
CA CYS A 5 25.22 1.44 4.04
C CYS A 5 25.81 0.15 3.46
N ARG A 6 24.97 -0.65 2.80
CA ARG A 6 25.38 -1.83 2.02
C ARG A 6 26.44 -1.47 0.99
N ASP A 7 26.22 -0.38 0.26
CA ASP A 7 27.19 0.23 -0.64
C ASP A 7 27.43 1.69 -0.24
N SER A 8 28.63 1.96 0.28
CA SER A 8 29.05 3.30 0.70
C SER A 8 29.10 4.29 -0.46
N ASN A 9 29.44 3.84 -1.68
CA ASN A 9 29.54 4.72 -2.84
C ASN A 9 28.15 5.14 -3.31
N THR A 10 27.21 4.19 -3.36
CA THR A 10 25.80 4.49 -3.68
C THR A 10 25.20 5.46 -2.67
N CYS A 11 25.40 5.24 -1.36
CA CYS A 11 24.92 6.18 -0.35
C CYS A 11 25.55 7.57 -0.47
N ALA A 12 26.86 7.66 -0.72
CA ALA A 12 27.52 8.95 -0.92
C ALA A 12 26.93 9.70 -2.13
N ALA A 13 26.70 9.00 -3.23
CA ALA A 13 26.08 9.58 -4.43
C ALA A 13 24.63 10.02 -4.20
N ILE A 14 23.84 9.25 -3.43
CA ILE A 14 22.47 9.64 -3.06
C ILE A 14 22.50 10.91 -2.20
N LEU A 15 23.36 10.97 -1.19
CA LEU A 15 23.50 12.15 -0.33
C LEU A 15 23.94 13.39 -1.10
N GLU A 16 24.91 13.26 -2.01
CA GLU A 16 25.35 14.36 -2.89
C GLU A 16 24.21 14.84 -3.79
N SER A 17 23.41 13.91 -4.33
CA SER A 17 22.26 14.27 -5.17
C SER A 17 21.13 14.92 -4.36
N MET A 18 20.92 14.51 -3.10
CA MET A 18 19.94 15.16 -2.22
C MET A 18 20.37 16.59 -1.89
N ASP A 19 21.65 16.80 -1.58
CA ASP A 19 22.22 18.12 -1.29
C ASP A 19 22.02 19.08 -2.48
N ALA A 20 22.25 18.59 -3.70
CA ALA A 20 22.02 19.37 -4.92
C ALA A 20 20.54 19.74 -5.17
N GLU A 21 19.57 19.00 -4.63
CA GLU A 21 18.14 19.31 -4.73
C GLU A 21 17.64 20.25 -3.62
N LEU A 22 18.44 20.50 -2.57
CA LEU A 22 18.11 21.46 -1.51
C LEU A 22 18.10 22.91 -2.03
N ASP A 23 19.05 23.29 -2.87
CA ASP A 23 19.13 24.64 -3.46
C ASP A 23 17.87 24.98 -4.30
N PRO A 24 17.41 24.13 -5.25
CA PRO A 24 16.15 24.32 -5.95
C PRO A 24 14.92 24.40 -5.03
N LEU A 25 14.90 23.59 -3.97
CA LEU A 25 13.81 23.61 -3.00
C LEU A 25 13.78 24.93 -2.23
N GLU A 26 14.92 25.38 -1.71
CA GLU A 26 15.04 26.65 -0.99
C GLU A 26 14.66 27.82 -1.89
N GLN A 27 15.11 27.82 -3.16
CA GLN A 27 14.75 28.86 -4.11
C GLN A 27 13.24 28.88 -4.38
N SER A 28 12.60 27.72 -4.59
CA SER A 28 11.16 27.63 -4.84
C SER A 28 10.33 28.13 -3.65
N LEU A 29 10.80 27.86 -2.41
CA LEU A 29 10.17 28.39 -1.20
C LEU A 29 10.37 29.90 -1.02
N LYS A 30 11.53 30.45 -1.41
CA LYS A 30 11.76 31.90 -1.44
C LYS A 30 10.87 32.58 -2.47
N ASP A 31 10.73 31.98 -3.64
CA ASP A 31 9.90 32.51 -4.74
C ASP A 31 8.41 32.52 -4.35
N SER A 32 7.92 31.50 -3.64
CA SER A 32 6.54 31.50 -3.14
C SER A 32 6.32 32.56 -2.07
N ALA A 33 7.29 32.78 -1.17
CA ALA A 33 7.21 33.80 -0.13
C ALA A 33 7.37 35.24 -0.66
N ALA A 34 7.94 35.42 -1.86
CA ALA A 34 8.18 36.74 -2.47
C ALA A 34 6.98 37.30 -3.23
N VAL A 35 5.90 36.54 -3.38
CA VAL A 35 4.70 36.90 -4.14
C VAL A 35 3.47 37.01 -3.24
N LEU A 36 2.35 37.48 -3.80
CA LEU A 36 1.10 37.62 -3.05
C LEU A 36 0.48 36.24 -2.76
N ASN A 37 0.02 36.04 -1.53
CA ASN A 37 -0.72 34.85 -1.14
C ASN A 37 -1.98 34.67 -2.01
N GLY A 38 -2.22 33.44 -2.46
CA GLY A 38 -3.29 33.04 -3.38
C GLY A 38 -3.01 33.37 -4.85
N SER A 39 -1.81 33.82 -5.22
CA SER A 39 -1.49 34.13 -6.62
C SER A 39 -1.12 32.90 -7.44
N GLU A 40 -1.28 32.98 -8.77
CA GLU A 40 -0.82 31.90 -9.67
C GLU A 40 0.69 31.67 -9.59
N GLN A 41 1.46 32.73 -9.31
CA GLN A 41 2.90 32.66 -9.14
C GLN A 41 3.26 31.87 -7.88
N GLU A 42 2.54 32.10 -6.77
CA GLU A 42 2.72 31.34 -5.54
C GLU A 42 2.41 29.87 -5.78
N ARG A 43 1.28 29.56 -6.43
CA ARG A 43 0.92 28.17 -6.79
C ARG A 43 2.03 27.49 -7.57
N LYS A 44 2.53 28.12 -8.64
CA LYS A 44 3.63 27.55 -9.45
C LYS A 44 4.91 27.33 -8.66
N ALA A 45 5.25 28.25 -7.75
CA ALA A 45 6.43 28.12 -6.91
C ALA A 45 6.26 26.99 -5.86
N LEU A 46 5.07 26.85 -5.28
CA LEU A 46 4.73 25.74 -4.39
C LEU A 46 4.73 24.39 -5.13
N ASP A 47 4.17 24.33 -6.34
CA ASP A 47 4.22 23.13 -7.19
C ASP A 47 5.67 22.69 -7.47
N ALA A 48 6.56 23.64 -7.74
CA ALA A 48 7.99 23.38 -7.92
C ALA A 48 8.65 22.89 -6.61
N ALA A 49 8.31 23.51 -5.47
CA ALA A 49 8.80 23.07 -4.16
C ALA A 49 8.35 21.63 -3.85
N TYR A 50 7.09 21.29 -4.12
CA TYR A 50 6.57 19.92 -3.97
C TYR A 50 7.30 18.93 -4.87
N ALA A 51 7.60 19.31 -6.11
CA ALA A 51 8.35 18.45 -7.03
C ALA A 51 9.76 18.15 -6.50
N SER A 52 10.49 19.16 -6.00
CA SER A 52 11.82 18.97 -5.39
C SER A 52 11.75 18.17 -4.09
N GLN A 53 10.81 18.50 -3.19
CA GLN A 53 10.58 17.73 -1.96
C GLN A 53 10.31 16.26 -2.26
N GLY A 54 9.48 15.97 -3.27
CA GLY A 54 9.16 14.61 -3.69
C GLY A 54 10.36 13.84 -4.22
N LYS A 55 11.31 14.50 -4.91
CA LYS A 55 12.57 13.86 -5.31
C LYS A 55 13.45 13.52 -4.11
N ILE A 56 13.67 14.49 -3.22
CA ILE A 56 14.48 14.30 -2.01
C ILE A 56 13.91 13.17 -1.15
N ALA A 57 12.58 13.13 -0.99
CA ALA A 57 11.92 12.07 -0.23
C ALA A 57 12.16 10.67 -0.83
N ARG A 58 12.11 10.53 -2.17
CA ARG A 58 12.43 9.25 -2.84
C ARG A 58 13.90 8.86 -2.66
N GLN A 59 14.80 9.83 -2.77
CA GLN A 59 16.23 9.59 -2.54
C GLN A 59 16.52 9.19 -1.10
N LEU A 60 15.83 9.80 -0.13
CA LEU A 60 15.88 9.38 1.26
C LEU A 60 15.38 7.93 1.42
N THR A 61 14.30 7.55 0.74
CA THR A 61 13.86 6.15 0.71
C THR A 61 14.94 5.22 0.14
N ASP A 62 15.55 5.56 -1.00
CA ASP A 62 16.62 4.77 -1.61
C ASP A 62 17.82 4.63 -0.65
N LEU A 63 18.14 5.70 0.09
CA LEU A 63 19.19 5.71 1.12
C LEU A 63 18.84 4.78 2.28
N GLU A 64 17.63 4.89 2.82
CA GLU A 64 17.13 4.05 3.91
C GLU A 64 17.13 2.57 3.51
N GLU A 65 16.77 2.25 2.27
CA GLU A 65 16.87 0.90 1.73
C GLU A 65 18.32 0.40 1.72
N GLN A 66 19.31 1.25 1.44
CA GLN A 66 20.73 0.86 1.53
C GLN A 66 21.20 0.58 2.96
N MET A 67 20.50 1.04 3.99
CA MET A 67 20.86 0.78 5.40
C MET A 67 20.35 -0.58 5.91
N VAL A 68 19.44 -1.23 5.18
CA VAL A 68 18.90 -2.55 5.52
C VAL A 68 19.75 -3.65 4.86
N PRO A 69 19.98 -4.82 5.50
CA PRO A 69 20.67 -5.94 4.87
C PRO A 69 20.03 -6.38 3.54
N ALA A 70 20.84 -6.78 2.55
CA ALA A 70 20.37 -6.97 1.18
C ALA A 70 19.37 -8.12 1.01
N ASN A 71 19.43 -9.07 1.93
CA ASN A 71 18.60 -10.26 2.01
C ASN A 71 17.72 -10.25 3.27
N TYR A 72 17.42 -9.06 3.80
CA TYR A 72 16.47 -8.95 4.89
C TYR A 72 15.10 -9.45 4.42
N GLU A 73 14.49 -10.31 5.23
CA GLU A 73 13.15 -10.81 5.03
C GLU A 73 12.43 -10.73 6.37
N THR A 74 11.16 -10.32 6.36
CA THR A 74 10.35 -10.31 7.57
C THR A 74 10.08 -11.76 7.98
N PRO A 75 10.38 -12.14 9.24
CA PRO A 75 10.17 -13.50 9.69
C PRO A 75 8.68 -13.83 9.72
N VAL A 76 8.30 -14.92 9.03
CA VAL A 76 6.93 -15.45 9.00
C VAL A 76 6.88 -16.74 9.82
N PRO A 77 5.85 -16.95 10.68
CA PRO A 77 5.66 -18.22 11.38
C PRO A 77 5.56 -19.42 10.42
N SER A 78 6.11 -20.57 10.83
CA SER A 78 6.13 -21.80 10.02
C SER A 78 4.74 -22.33 9.66
N ASP A 79 3.71 -21.90 10.42
CA ASP A 79 2.32 -22.23 10.19
C ASP A 79 1.78 -21.68 8.86
N TYR A 80 2.50 -20.74 8.23
CA TYR A 80 2.14 -20.12 6.95
C TYR A 80 3.15 -20.44 5.83
N ASP A 81 4.02 -21.44 6.01
CA ASP A 81 5.01 -21.85 4.99
C ASP A 81 4.37 -22.42 3.71
N ASP A 82 3.11 -22.82 3.77
CA ASP A 82 2.35 -23.30 2.61
C ASP A 82 1.64 -22.18 1.83
N LEU A 83 1.63 -20.96 2.36
CA LEU A 83 1.09 -19.77 1.69
C LEU A 83 2.18 -19.03 0.89
N PRO A 84 1.81 -18.34 -0.21
CA PRO A 84 2.74 -17.46 -0.91
C PRO A 84 3.21 -16.32 0.00
N GLN A 85 4.50 -16.03 0.00
CA GLN A 85 5.11 -14.96 0.81
C GLN A 85 5.88 -13.99 -0.09
N LEU A 86 5.70 -12.69 0.12
CA LEU A 86 6.45 -11.64 -0.57
C LEU A 86 7.64 -11.20 0.28
N LYS A 87 8.85 -11.54 -0.20
CA LYS A 87 10.12 -11.25 0.47
C LYS A 87 10.69 -9.91 -0.02
N GLY A 88 10.06 -8.82 0.39
CA GLY A 88 10.43 -7.45 0.01
C GLY A 88 9.27 -6.68 -0.63
N ARG A 89 9.56 -5.80 -1.59
CA ARG A 89 8.53 -5.01 -2.28
C ARG A 89 8.29 -5.50 -3.70
N ALA A 90 7.05 -5.39 -4.16
CA ALA A 90 6.68 -5.61 -5.55
C ALA A 90 5.91 -4.40 -6.09
N THR A 91 6.13 -4.08 -7.36
CA THR A 91 5.37 -3.05 -8.07
C THR A 91 4.42 -3.71 -9.06
N VAL A 92 3.14 -3.40 -8.98
CA VAL A 92 2.09 -3.95 -9.85
C VAL A 92 1.40 -2.80 -10.58
N GLN A 93 1.25 -2.93 -11.89
CA GLN A 93 0.44 -2.01 -12.68
C GLN A 93 -0.99 -2.55 -12.79
N PHE A 94 -1.97 -1.76 -12.35
CA PHE A 94 -3.38 -2.04 -12.49
C PHE A 94 -3.98 -1.14 -13.57
N ILE A 95 -4.63 -1.72 -14.57
CA ILE A 95 -5.24 -0.99 -15.68
C ILE A 95 -6.75 -1.16 -15.57
N LEU A 96 -7.45 -0.04 -15.37
CA LEU A 96 -8.90 0.00 -15.32
C LEU A 96 -9.46 0.60 -16.61
N GLN A 97 -10.48 -0.06 -17.16
CA GLN A 97 -11.23 0.41 -18.32
C GLN A 97 -12.72 0.41 -17.99
N LYS A 98 -13.46 1.39 -18.52
CA LYS A 98 -14.92 1.37 -18.43
C LYS A 98 -15.51 0.35 -19.42
N PRO A 99 -16.64 -0.31 -19.10
CA PRO A 99 -17.25 -1.29 -19.99
C PRO A 99 -17.60 -0.74 -21.39
N ASP A 100 -17.97 0.53 -21.47
CA ASP A 100 -18.32 1.25 -22.70
C ASP A 100 -17.10 1.88 -23.41
N LYS A 101 -15.89 1.70 -22.86
CA LYS A 101 -14.64 2.34 -23.31
C LYS A 101 -14.70 3.87 -23.33
N ALA A 102 -15.61 4.47 -22.57
CA ALA A 102 -15.62 5.91 -22.37
C ALA A 102 -14.34 6.33 -21.62
N PRO A 103 -13.79 7.52 -21.91
CA PRO A 103 -12.62 8.01 -21.20
C PRO A 103 -12.92 8.29 -19.72
N PHE A 104 -11.86 8.27 -18.92
CA PHE A 104 -11.82 8.85 -17.58
C PHE A 104 -11.43 10.32 -17.71
N ASP A 105 -12.27 11.22 -17.21
CA ASP A 105 -11.93 12.63 -17.09
C ASP A 105 -11.28 12.87 -15.72
N VAL A 106 -10.01 13.28 -15.73
CA VAL A 106 -9.27 13.67 -14.53
C VAL A 106 -8.82 15.12 -14.75
N GLU A 107 -9.48 16.04 -14.04
CA GLU A 107 -9.19 17.49 -14.08
C GLU A 107 -9.20 18.08 -15.51
N GLY A 108 -10.11 17.64 -16.37
CA GLY A 108 -10.25 18.12 -17.75
C GLY A 108 -9.32 17.40 -18.74
N THR A 109 -8.53 16.43 -18.28
CA THR A 109 -7.71 15.57 -19.13
C THR A 109 -8.37 14.20 -19.29
N ASN A 110 -8.64 13.82 -20.54
CA ASN A 110 -9.26 12.54 -20.86
C ASN A 110 -8.22 11.43 -21.01
N TYR A 111 -8.38 10.36 -20.23
CA TYR A 111 -7.59 9.13 -20.29
C TYR A 111 -8.45 7.99 -20.81
N ALA A 112 -7.99 7.27 -21.84
CA ALA A 112 -8.72 6.09 -22.33
C ALA A 112 -8.79 4.97 -21.29
N GLU A 113 -7.80 4.89 -20.42
CA GLU A 113 -7.65 3.89 -19.36
C GLU A 113 -7.08 4.58 -18.12
N ALA A 114 -7.51 4.17 -16.93
CA ALA A 114 -6.88 4.58 -15.69
C ALA A 114 -5.76 3.58 -15.35
N LYS A 115 -4.51 4.05 -15.39
CA LYS A 115 -3.32 3.24 -15.07
C LYS A 115 -2.83 3.61 -13.68
N MET A 116 -2.92 2.67 -12.77
CA MET A 116 -2.48 2.83 -11.38
C MET A 116 -1.24 1.99 -11.14
N THR A 117 -0.26 2.57 -10.45
CA THR A 117 0.92 1.84 -9.97
C THR A 117 0.74 1.57 -8.49
N MET A 118 0.79 0.30 -8.11
CA MET A 118 0.64 -0.15 -6.73
C MET A 118 1.98 -0.69 -6.25
N VAL A 119 2.39 -0.28 -5.05
CA VAL A 119 3.56 -0.82 -4.36
C VAL A 119 3.06 -1.70 -3.23
N ILE A 120 3.42 -2.99 -3.29
CA ILE A 120 3.03 -4.00 -2.32
C ILE A 120 4.20 -4.21 -1.37
N ASP A 121 3.97 -3.95 -0.07
CA ASP A 121 5.01 -4.01 0.96
C ASP A 121 5.00 -5.36 1.69
N GLY A 122 5.82 -6.29 1.22
CA GLY A 122 6.05 -7.58 1.88
C GLY A 122 6.98 -7.52 3.09
N PHE A 123 7.59 -6.36 3.41
CA PHE A 123 8.28 -6.21 4.70
C PHE A 123 7.27 -6.01 5.83
N ALA A 124 6.19 -5.26 5.58
CA ALA A 124 5.13 -5.05 6.56
C ALA A 124 4.05 -6.14 6.53
N SER A 125 3.78 -6.72 5.34
CA SER A 125 2.73 -7.73 5.15
C SER A 125 3.17 -8.86 4.21
N PRO A 126 4.13 -9.71 4.62
CA PRO A 126 4.69 -10.76 3.76
C PRO A 126 3.67 -11.77 3.26
N VAL A 127 2.75 -12.26 4.10
CA VAL A 127 1.76 -13.28 3.69
C VAL A 127 0.68 -12.67 2.81
N THR A 128 0.17 -11.50 3.19
CA THR A 128 -0.89 -10.82 2.44
C THR A 128 -0.38 -10.33 1.08
N GLY A 129 0.78 -9.66 1.08
CA GLY A 129 1.44 -9.22 -0.15
C GLY A 129 1.84 -10.39 -1.06
N GLY A 130 2.30 -11.50 -0.46
CA GLY A 130 2.61 -12.73 -1.18
C GLY A 130 1.39 -13.32 -1.87
N ASN A 131 0.27 -13.43 -1.16
CA ASN A 131 -0.99 -13.91 -1.71
C ASN A 131 -1.48 -13.02 -2.86
N PHE A 132 -1.46 -11.70 -2.69
CA PHE A 132 -1.85 -10.76 -3.75
C PHE A 132 -1.00 -10.94 -5.01
N VAL A 133 0.33 -10.97 -4.89
CA VAL A 133 1.25 -11.11 -6.03
C VAL A 133 1.10 -12.49 -6.70
N ASP A 134 0.88 -13.56 -5.94
CA ASP A 134 0.55 -14.89 -6.49
C ASP A 134 -0.71 -14.83 -7.37
N LEU A 135 -1.77 -14.17 -6.90
CA LEU A 135 -3.02 -14.02 -7.64
C LEU A 135 -2.87 -13.15 -8.90
N VAL A 136 -2.09 -12.07 -8.82
CA VAL A 136 -1.72 -11.25 -9.98
C VAL A 136 -0.99 -12.10 -11.03
N ASN A 137 0.01 -12.89 -10.62
CA ASN A 137 0.78 -13.74 -11.53
C ASN A 137 -0.06 -14.86 -12.17
N LYS A 138 -1.11 -15.32 -11.48
CA LYS A 138 -2.10 -16.27 -12.02
C LYS A 138 -3.11 -15.62 -12.97
N GLY A 139 -3.07 -14.29 -13.11
CA GLY A 139 -4.03 -13.54 -13.91
C GLY A 139 -5.43 -13.48 -13.29
N PHE A 140 -5.58 -13.78 -11.99
CA PHE A 140 -6.87 -13.88 -11.31
C PHE A 140 -7.70 -12.58 -11.39
N TYR A 141 -7.04 -11.44 -11.26
CA TYR A 141 -7.68 -10.12 -11.32
C TYR A 141 -7.93 -9.61 -12.75
N THR A 142 -7.50 -10.35 -13.78
CA THR A 142 -7.65 -9.92 -15.18
C THR A 142 -9.11 -9.96 -15.60
N ASN A 143 -9.61 -8.87 -16.20
CA ASN A 143 -11.02 -8.69 -16.57
C ASN A 143 -12.00 -8.73 -15.38
N MET A 144 -11.49 -8.57 -14.16
CA MET A 144 -12.33 -8.49 -12.98
C MET A 144 -13.02 -7.13 -12.89
N LYS A 145 -14.30 -7.13 -12.50
CA LYS A 145 -15.07 -5.91 -12.29
C LYS A 145 -14.70 -5.28 -10.95
N ILE A 146 -14.99 -3.98 -10.82
CA ILE A 146 -15.11 -3.34 -9.51
C ILE A 146 -16.48 -3.73 -8.95
N GLN A 147 -16.51 -4.36 -7.76
CA GLN A 147 -17.75 -4.82 -7.14
C GLN A 147 -18.41 -3.73 -6.29
N ARG A 148 -17.61 -2.84 -5.68
CA ARG A 148 -18.12 -1.76 -4.82
C ARG A 148 -17.32 -0.48 -5.01
N SER A 149 -18.04 0.64 -5.08
CA SER A 149 -17.50 1.99 -5.17
C SER A 149 -18.52 2.95 -4.56
N ASP A 150 -18.36 3.31 -3.29
CA ASP A 150 -19.37 4.07 -2.53
C ASP A 150 -18.80 5.34 -1.85
N GLY A 151 -17.72 5.89 -2.41
CA GLY A 151 -17.12 7.16 -1.98
C GLY A 151 -16.13 7.03 -0.81
N PHE A 152 -16.15 5.90 -0.09
CA PHE A 152 -15.17 5.58 0.95
C PHE A 152 -14.08 4.65 0.42
N VAL A 153 -14.48 3.64 -0.33
CA VAL A 153 -13.58 2.62 -0.89
C VAL A 153 -13.95 2.30 -2.32
N VAL A 154 -12.94 1.85 -3.09
CA VAL A 154 -13.13 1.10 -4.34
C VAL A 154 -12.64 -0.31 -4.10
N GLN A 155 -13.51 -1.30 -4.21
CA GLN A 155 -13.20 -2.68 -3.86
C GLN A 155 -13.31 -3.60 -5.07
N THR A 156 -12.34 -4.50 -5.19
CA THR A 156 -12.33 -5.58 -6.17
C THR A 156 -11.84 -6.91 -5.59
N GLY A 157 -11.76 -7.96 -6.41
CA GLY A 157 -11.19 -9.26 -6.02
C GLY A 157 -12.20 -10.38 -5.76
N GLU A 158 -13.50 -10.13 -5.95
CA GLU A 158 -14.55 -11.13 -5.84
C GLU A 158 -14.79 -11.82 -7.20
N PRO A 159 -14.66 -13.15 -7.32
CA PRO A 159 -14.92 -13.84 -8.57
C PRO A 159 -16.43 -13.94 -8.86
N ASP A 160 -16.78 -14.17 -10.13
CA ASP A 160 -18.17 -14.52 -10.47
C ASP A 160 -18.51 -15.93 -9.93
N GLY A 161 -19.71 -16.11 -9.37
CA GLY A 161 -20.22 -17.40 -8.89
C GLY A 161 -20.59 -17.40 -7.40
N ASP A 162 -20.60 -18.59 -6.79
CA ASP A 162 -20.96 -18.74 -5.37
C ASP A 162 -19.80 -18.42 -4.42
N ALA A 163 -18.56 -18.47 -4.91
CA ALA A 163 -17.37 -18.20 -4.13
C ALA A 163 -17.16 -16.70 -3.96
N ILE A 164 -16.85 -16.27 -2.74
CA ILE A 164 -16.59 -14.85 -2.43
C ILE A 164 -15.10 -14.50 -2.48
N GLY A 165 -14.26 -15.43 -2.90
CA GLY A 165 -12.81 -15.28 -2.96
C GLY A 165 -12.14 -16.34 -3.84
N TYR A 166 -10.81 -16.28 -3.92
CA TYR A 166 -10.03 -17.20 -4.75
C TYR A 166 -10.13 -18.64 -4.25
N VAL A 167 -10.73 -19.52 -5.05
CA VAL A 167 -10.79 -20.95 -4.79
C VAL A 167 -9.45 -21.61 -5.15
N GLY A 168 -8.85 -22.30 -4.20
CA GLY A 168 -7.52 -22.88 -4.37
C GLY A 168 -7.18 -23.89 -3.29
N LYS A 169 -5.90 -24.26 -3.22
CA LYS A 169 -5.40 -25.12 -2.14
C LYS A 169 -5.59 -24.37 -0.80
N PRO A 170 -6.30 -24.95 0.18
CA PRO A 170 -6.48 -24.35 1.49
C PRO A 170 -5.14 -24.18 2.22
N SER A 171 -5.07 -23.15 3.07
CA SER A 171 -4.00 -23.02 4.06
C SER A 171 -4.05 -24.20 5.03
N LYS A 172 -2.91 -24.72 5.45
CA LYS A 172 -2.85 -25.76 6.48
C LYS A 172 -3.33 -25.28 7.85
N SER A 173 -3.04 -24.03 8.19
CA SER A 173 -3.36 -23.42 9.49
C SER A 173 -4.74 -22.76 9.48
N ILE A 174 -5.06 -22.01 8.42
CA ILE A 174 -6.31 -21.23 8.34
C ILE A 174 -7.46 -22.01 7.68
N GLY A 175 -7.14 -22.95 6.79
CA GLY A 175 -8.14 -23.75 6.09
C GLY A 175 -8.75 -23.04 4.88
N ALA A 176 -10.04 -23.31 4.65
CA ALA A 176 -10.79 -22.90 3.48
C ALA A 176 -12.10 -22.21 3.86
N GLY A 177 -12.53 -21.28 3.01
CA GLY A 177 -13.86 -20.69 3.08
C GLY A 177 -14.96 -21.68 2.70
N LYS A 178 -16.21 -21.23 2.83
CA LYS A 178 -17.40 -22.05 2.64
C LYS A 178 -17.48 -22.74 1.27
N ASN A 179 -16.94 -22.11 0.22
CA ASN A 179 -16.97 -22.62 -1.15
C ASN A 179 -15.57 -23.06 -1.63
N GLY A 180 -14.63 -23.30 -0.71
CA GLY A 180 -13.26 -23.72 -1.04
C GLY A 180 -12.29 -22.58 -1.30
N GLU A 181 -12.63 -21.36 -0.86
CA GLU A 181 -11.75 -20.20 -0.92
C GLU A 181 -10.47 -20.45 -0.12
N ARG A 182 -9.30 -20.12 -0.66
CA ARG A 182 -8.05 -20.11 0.10
C ARG A 182 -8.08 -18.90 1.03
N LEU A 183 -8.09 -19.16 2.33
CA LEU A 183 -8.03 -18.13 3.37
C LEU A 183 -6.59 -17.85 3.78
N ILE A 184 -6.33 -16.62 4.22
CA ILE A 184 -5.03 -16.16 4.73
C ILE A 184 -5.22 -15.49 6.11
N PRO A 185 -4.23 -15.60 7.02
CA PRO A 185 -4.34 -15.02 8.35
C PRO A 185 -4.49 -13.50 8.27
N CYS A 186 -5.11 -12.87 9.27
CA CYS A 186 -4.91 -11.44 9.52
C CYS A 186 -3.41 -11.19 9.74
N GLU A 187 -2.89 -10.08 9.23
CA GLU A 187 -1.48 -9.73 9.31
C GLU A 187 -1.35 -8.22 9.49
N ILE A 188 -1.02 -7.78 10.70
CA ILE A 188 -0.91 -6.35 11.04
C ILE A 188 0.47 -6.12 11.65
N THR A 189 1.21 -5.12 11.16
CA THR A 189 2.47 -4.72 11.79
C THR A 189 2.29 -3.42 12.55
N VAL A 190 2.48 -3.45 13.87
CA VAL A 190 2.45 -2.25 14.71
C VAL A 190 3.82 -1.59 14.73
N ARG A 191 3.87 -0.27 14.74
CA ARG A 191 5.14 0.47 14.76
C ARG A 191 5.93 0.15 16.03
N GLY A 192 7.18 -0.25 15.85
CA GLY A 192 8.09 -0.63 16.93
C GLY A 192 8.17 -2.14 17.17
N ASP A 193 7.23 -2.92 16.62
CA ASP A 193 7.31 -4.38 16.65
C ASP A 193 8.38 -4.88 15.67
N LYS A 194 8.89 -6.09 15.94
CA LYS A 194 9.91 -6.73 15.10
C LYS A 194 9.33 -7.41 13.85
N GLY A 195 8.01 -7.50 13.76
CA GLY A 195 7.29 -8.18 12.69
C GLY A 195 5.78 -8.10 12.94
N PRO A 196 4.98 -8.62 12.00
CA PRO A 196 3.54 -8.63 12.11
C PRO A 196 3.03 -9.52 13.25
N ILE A 197 1.91 -9.10 13.84
CA ILE A 197 1.00 -9.98 14.57
C ILE A 197 0.07 -10.68 13.57
N TYR A 198 -0.34 -11.90 13.90
CA TYR A 198 -1.15 -12.75 13.04
C TYR A 198 -2.45 -13.18 13.71
N GLU A 199 -3.49 -13.39 12.89
CA GLU A 199 -4.79 -13.95 13.29
C GLU A 199 -5.59 -13.15 14.34
N THR A 200 -5.16 -11.94 14.64
CA THR A 200 -5.76 -11.05 15.64
C THR A 200 -5.82 -9.62 15.10
N THR A 201 -6.59 -8.77 15.74
CA THR A 201 -6.62 -7.33 15.48
C THR A 201 -5.86 -6.57 16.56
N ILE A 202 -5.53 -5.31 16.32
CA ILE A 202 -4.88 -4.48 17.34
C ILE A 202 -5.84 -4.14 18.50
N GLU A 203 -7.15 -4.15 18.24
CA GLU A 203 -8.23 -3.97 19.21
C GLU A 203 -8.28 -5.15 20.18
N ASP A 204 -8.24 -6.37 19.65
CA ASP A 204 -8.28 -7.60 20.43
C ASP A 204 -7.02 -7.77 21.30
N GLU A 205 -5.86 -7.28 20.82
CA GLU A 205 -4.62 -7.20 21.59
C GLU A 205 -4.60 -6.04 22.62
N GLY A 206 -5.65 -5.21 22.68
CA GLY A 206 -5.71 -4.06 23.58
C GLY A 206 -4.80 -2.89 23.18
N ARG A 207 -4.41 -2.84 21.89
CA ARG A 207 -3.48 -1.88 21.28
C ARG A 207 -4.14 -0.95 20.25
N GLY A 208 -5.47 -0.81 20.24
CA GLY A 208 -6.20 0.01 19.25
C GLY A 208 -5.85 1.51 19.19
N GLY A 209 -4.99 2.01 20.09
CA GLY A 209 -4.43 3.37 20.02
C GLY A 209 -3.02 3.45 19.41
N GLU A 210 -2.41 2.31 19.08
CA GLU A 210 -1.07 2.24 18.50
C GLU A 210 -1.10 2.40 16.98
N ALA A 211 -0.09 3.05 16.43
CA ALA A 211 0.02 3.27 15.00
C ALA A 211 0.56 2.03 14.29
N THR A 212 -0.10 1.62 13.20
CA THR A 212 0.41 0.56 12.31
C THR A 212 1.48 1.09 11.35
N VAL A 213 2.28 0.18 10.80
CA VAL A 213 3.29 0.50 9.76
C VAL A 213 2.60 0.88 8.45
N LEU A 214 1.48 0.22 8.13
CA LEU A 214 0.63 0.52 6.97
C LEU A 214 -0.71 1.09 7.45
N PRO A 215 -0.80 2.40 7.77
CA PRO A 215 -2.04 3.01 8.21
C PRO A 215 -2.95 3.39 7.03
N PHE A 216 -4.26 3.39 7.26
CA PHE A 216 -5.27 3.98 6.37
C PHE A 216 -5.35 5.51 6.49
N SER A 217 -4.19 6.18 6.51
CA SER A 217 -4.10 7.63 6.64
C SER A 217 -3.87 8.36 5.30
N SER A 218 -3.84 7.63 4.19
CA SER A 218 -3.43 8.14 2.89
C SER A 218 -4.42 7.73 1.80
N TYR A 219 -4.75 8.68 0.92
CA TYR A 219 -5.51 8.38 -0.30
C TYR A 219 -4.79 7.32 -1.13
N GLY A 220 -5.53 6.32 -1.61
CA GLY A 220 -5.00 5.21 -2.39
C GLY A 220 -4.31 4.12 -1.58
N ALA A 221 -4.31 4.21 -0.23
CA ALA A 221 -3.90 3.11 0.62
C ALA A 221 -4.74 1.86 0.30
N MET A 222 -4.08 0.70 0.25
CA MET A 222 -4.72 -0.56 -0.08
C MET A 222 -4.98 -1.37 1.18
N GLY A 223 -6.20 -1.86 1.33
CA GLY A 223 -6.61 -2.74 2.42
C GLY A 223 -7.00 -4.12 1.90
N TRP A 224 -6.73 -5.14 2.70
CA TRP A 224 -7.18 -6.50 2.42
C TRP A 224 -8.58 -6.71 3.01
N ALA A 225 -9.55 -7.09 2.20
CA ALA A 225 -10.92 -7.21 2.67
C ALA A 225 -11.12 -8.50 3.47
N ARG A 226 -11.84 -8.37 4.59
CA ARG A 226 -12.15 -9.42 5.56
C ARG A 226 -13.57 -9.22 6.09
N ASP A 227 -14.16 -10.28 6.62
CA ASP A 227 -15.41 -10.23 7.39
C ASP A 227 -15.17 -9.55 8.75
N GLU A 228 -16.15 -8.76 9.19
CA GLU A 228 -16.06 -7.88 10.37
C GLU A 228 -15.70 -8.60 11.68
N TYR A 229 -16.10 -9.86 11.83
CA TYR A 229 -15.91 -10.65 13.06
C TYR A 229 -15.00 -11.86 12.88
N ASP A 230 -14.33 -11.97 11.73
CA ASP A 230 -13.39 -13.06 11.46
C ASP A 230 -12.09 -12.50 10.86
N PRO A 231 -11.04 -12.32 11.67
CA PRO A 231 -9.75 -11.81 11.20
C PRO A 231 -9.14 -12.70 10.12
N ASN A 232 -9.51 -13.97 10.03
CA ASN A 232 -8.89 -14.95 9.14
C ASN A 232 -9.69 -15.24 7.87
N SER A 233 -10.75 -14.48 7.61
CA SER A 233 -11.64 -14.66 6.45
C SER A 233 -11.13 -14.09 5.12
N GLY A 234 -10.01 -13.36 5.13
CA GLY A 234 -9.45 -12.75 3.92
C GLY A 234 -9.00 -13.79 2.88
N SER A 235 -9.30 -13.55 1.59
CA SER A 235 -8.98 -14.51 0.51
C SER A 235 -8.37 -13.88 -0.74
N SER A 236 -9.09 -12.99 -1.44
CA SER A 236 -8.61 -12.33 -2.67
C SER A 236 -9.13 -10.92 -2.86
N GLN A 237 -10.10 -10.50 -2.05
CA GLN A 237 -10.70 -9.19 -2.13
C GLN A 237 -9.78 -8.14 -1.50
N PHE A 238 -9.67 -6.98 -2.14
CA PHE A 238 -8.91 -5.84 -1.64
C PHE A 238 -9.59 -4.54 -2.07
N PHE A 239 -9.28 -3.46 -1.37
CA PHE A 239 -9.85 -2.16 -1.67
C PHE A 239 -8.81 -1.05 -1.65
N TRP A 240 -9.05 -0.01 -2.43
CA TRP A 240 -8.38 1.27 -2.31
C TRP A 240 -9.23 2.19 -1.44
N LEU A 241 -8.59 2.83 -0.47
CA LEU A 241 -9.19 3.89 0.33
C LEU A 241 -9.24 5.19 -0.49
N LEU A 242 -10.43 5.80 -0.57
CA LEU A 242 -10.64 7.08 -1.27
C LEU A 242 -10.57 8.30 -0.34
N PHE A 243 -10.40 8.09 0.96
CA PHE A 243 -10.81 9.05 1.97
C PHE A 243 -9.66 9.82 2.66
N ASP A 244 -9.96 11.05 3.09
CA ASP A 244 -9.14 11.93 3.92
C ASP A 244 -9.85 12.15 5.28
N SER A 245 -9.15 11.88 6.38
CA SER A 245 -9.54 11.52 7.76
C SER A 245 -10.70 12.25 8.51
N ASP A 246 -11.43 13.19 7.92
CA ASP A 246 -12.37 14.08 8.66
C ASP A 246 -13.79 13.53 8.94
N LEU A 247 -14.20 12.37 8.40
CA LEU A 247 -15.60 11.88 8.50
C LEU A 247 -15.78 10.51 9.20
N THR A 248 -14.79 10.01 9.94
CA THR A 248 -14.96 8.79 10.73
C THR A 248 -14.68 9.03 12.21
N PRO A 249 -15.69 8.99 13.09
CA PRO A 249 -15.46 8.84 14.52
C PRO A 249 -14.67 7.54 14.78
N ALA A 250 -13.71 7.59 15.70
CA ALA A 250 -13.00 6.40 16.17
C ALA A 250 -14.01 5.31 16.61
N GLY A 251 -13.78 4.04 16.21
CA GLY A 251 -14.58 2.90 16.67
C GLY A 251 -15.48 2.21 15.63
N LYS A 252 -15.22 2.35 14.32
CA LYS A 252 -15.71 1.37 13.33
C LYS A 252 -14.55 0.48 12.92
N ASN A 253 -14.66 -0.83 13.15
CA ASN A 253 -13.70 -1.91 12.87
C ASN A 253 -13.32 -2.09 11.37
N VAL A 254 -13.54 -1.06 10.54
CA VAL A 254 -13.24 -1.06 9.11
C VAL A 254 -11.80 -0.56 8.86
N LEU A 255 -11.15 0.06 9.86
CA LEU A 255 -9.97 0.90 9.67
C LEU A 255 -8.72 0.44 10.46
N ASP A 256 -8.70 -0.79 10.95
CA ASP A 256 -7.68 -1.24 11.92
C ASP A 256 -6.31 -1.56 11.27
N GLY A 257 -6.13 -1.20 10.00
CA GLY A 257 -4.90 -1.39 9.22
C GLY A 257 -4.95 -2.63 8.33
#